data_AF-W1XFN3-F1
#
_entry.id   AF-W1XFN3-F1
#
_cell.length_a   1.000
_cell.length_b   1.000
_cell.length_c   1.000
_cell.angle_alpha   90.00
_cell.angle_beta   90.00
_cell.angle_gamma   90.00
#
_symmetry.space_group_name_H-M   'P 1'
#
loop_
_entity.id
_entity.type
_entity.pdbx_description
1 polymer ?
#
loop_
_entity_poly.entity_id
_entity_poly.type
_entity_poly.pdbx_seq_one_letter_code
_entity_poly.pdbx_strand_id
1 'polypeptide(L)'
;TNPTEILTDENGWVKGMKCVKMELGEPDASGRRRPVVKENSEFVMDVDTVIMSLGTSPNPLISSTTEGLDINKWKCLVADEN
;
A
#
# COMPACT_ATOMS: atom_id res chain seq x y z
N THR A 1 11.80 -6.48 0.30
CA THR A 1 10.87 -7.43 -0.32
C THR A 1 9.53 -6.76 -0.49
N ASN A 2 8.91 -6.87 -1.65
CA ASN A 2 7.58 -6.32 -1.91
C ASN A 2 6.63 -7.45 -2.37
N PRO A 3 5.43 -7.60 -1.79
CA PRO A 3 4.45 -8.58 -2.25
C PRO A 3 3.83 -8.17 -3.59
N THR A 4 3.63 -9.14 -4.47
CA THR A 4 3.00 -8.94 -5.79
C THR A 4 1.68 -9.70 -5.95
N GLU A 5 1.52 -10.83 -5.26
CA GLU A 5 0.33 -11.67 -5.37
C GLU A 5 0.15 -12.54 -4.11
N ILE A 6 -1.09 -12.69 -3.64
CA ILE A 6 -1.45 -13.65 -2.59
C ILE A 6 -1.91 -14.94 -3.27
N LEU A 7 -1.23 -16.05 -2.99
CA LEU A 7 -1.56 -17.36 -3.53
C LEU A 7 -2.61 -18.02 -2.65
N THR A 8 -3.61 -18.63 -3.29
CA THR A 8 -4.71 -19.32 -2.61
C THR A 8 -4.75 -20.80 -2.98
N ASP A 9 -5.30 -21.62 -2.10
CA ASP A 9 -5.62 -23.02 -2.37
C ASP A 9 -7.00 -23.16 -3.06
N GLU A 10 -7.42 -24.41 -3.29
CA GLU A 10 -8.71 -24.74 -3.91
C GLU A 10 -9.94 -24.31 -3.09
N ASN A 11 -9.76 -24.08 -1.79
CA ASN A 11 -10.80 -23.65 -0.87
C ASN A 11 -10.78 -22.12 -0.64
N GLY A 12 -9.85 -21.40 -1.29
CA GLY A 12 -9.67 -19.96 -1.17
C GLY A 12 -8.85 -19.51 0.05
N TRP A 13 -8.20 -20.42 0.77
CA TRP A 13 -7.30 -20.08 1.88
C TRP A 13 -5.93 -19.65 1.37
N VAL A 14 -5.28 -18.76 2.12
CA VAL A 14 -3.91 -18.34 1.82
C VAL A 14 -2.98 -19.55 1.92
N LYS A 15 -2.19 -19.77 0.87
CA LYS A 15 -1.17 -20.82 0.79
C LYS A 15 0.24 -20.25 0.61
N GLY A 16 0.35 -18.95 0.35
CA GLY A 16 1.63 -18.30 0.19
C GLY A 16 1.51 -16.92 -0.43
N MET A 17 2.64 -16.28 -0.65
CA MET A 17 2.71 -14.94 -1.22
C MET A 17 3.88 -14.82 -2.18
N LYS A 18 3.61 -14.41 -3.42
CA LYS A 18 4.65 -14.08 -4.39
C LYS A 18 5.22 -12.72 -4.06
N CYS A 19 6.54 -12.63 -4.07
CA CYS A 19 7.28 -11.43 -3.69
C CYS A 19 8.43 -11.16 -4.65
N VAL A 20 8.85 -9.91 -4.72
CA VAL A 20 10.09 -9.49 -5.41
C VAL A 20 11.08 -8.89 -4.42
N LYS A 21 12.38 -9.04 -4.69
CA LYS A 21 13.40 -8.33 -3.93
C LYS A 21 13.44 -6.87 -4.36
N MET A 22 13.74 -6.00 -3.41
CA MET A 22 13.86 -4.56 -3.63
C MET A 22 15.28 -4.13 -3.28
N GLU A 23 15.84 -3.20 -4.03
CA GLU A 23 17.10 -2.52 -3.77
C GLU A 23 16.85 -1.05 -3.45
N LEU A 24 17.76 -0.41 -2.73
CA LEU A 24 17.63 1.01 -2.40
C LEU A 24 18.17 1.83 -3.57
N GLY A 25 17.31 2.63 -4.20
CA GLY A 25 17.71 3.63 -5.18
C GLY A 25 18.24 4.91 -4.54
N GLU A 26 18.31 5.96 -5.35
CA GLU A 26 18.75 7.28 -4.91
C GLU A 26 17.80 7.89 -3.85
N PRO A 27 18.33 8.70 -2.91
CA PRO A 27 17.52 9.44 -1.97
C PRO A 27 16.63 10.46 -2.69
N ASP A 28 15.37 10.54 -2.28
CA ASP A 28 14.46 11.59 -2.73
C ASP A 28 14.70 12.90 -1.95
N ALA A 29 13.92 13.95 -2.27
CA ALA A 29 14.02 15.26 -1.63
C ALA A 29 13.79 15.25 -0.10
N SER A 30 13.19 14.18 0.45
CA SER A 30 13.05 13.99 1.90
C SER A 30 14.24 13.28 2.55
N GLY A 31 15.24 12.88 1.74
CA GLY A 31 16.36 12.06 2.14
C GLY A 31 16.04 10.56 2.20
N ARG A 32 14.79 10.16 1.91
CA ARG A 32 14.39 8.75 1.92
C ARG A 32 14.78 8.10 0.60
N ARG A 33 15.49 6.96 0.68
CA ARG A 33 15.79 6.16 -0.51
C ARG A 33 14.54 5.44 -1.00
N ARG A 34 14.23 5.59 -2.29
CA ARG A 34 13.10 4.87 -2.90
C ARG A 34 13.45 3.41 -3.13
N PRO A 35 12.57 2.46 -2.80
CA PRO A 35 12.78 1.06 -3.13
C PRO A 35 12.57 0.86 -4.64
N VAL A 36 13.51 0.17 -5.30
CA VAL A 36 13.47 -0.20 -6.72
C VAL A 36 13.42 -1.72 -6.84
N VAL A 37 12.59 -2.25 -7.75
CA VAL A 37 12.47 -3.70 -7.96
C VAL A 37 13.78 -4.23 -8.54
N LYS A 38 14.29 -5.32 -7.96
CA LYS A 38 15.38 -6.09 -8.57
C LYS A 38 14.77 -7.04 -9.61
N GLU A 39 15.14 -6.91 -10.87
CA GLU A 39 14.64 -7.78 -11.93
C GLU A 39 15.01 -9.26 -11.70
N ASN A 40 14.15 -10.17 -12.16
CA ASN A 40 14.33 -11.62 -12.04
C ASN A 40 14.57 -12.10 -10.59
N SER A 41 13.95 -11.43 -9.62
CA SER A 41 14.10 -11.71 -8.20
C SER A 41 12.81 -12.21 -7.55
N GLU A 42 11.86 -12.67 -8.36
CA GLU A 42 10.61 -13.26 -7.92
C GLU A 42 10.87 -14.51 -7.07
N PHE A 43 10.19 -14.60 -5.94
CA PHE A 43 10.17 -15.80 -5.11
C PHE A 43 8.81 -15.96 -4.43
N VAL A 44 8.53 -17.18 -3.99
CA VAL A 44 7.33 -17.47 -3.20
C VAL A 44 7.74 -17.60 -1.74
N MET A 45 7.00 -16.92 -0.87
CA MET A 45 7.10 -17.04 0.57
C MET A 45 5.94 -17.89 1.07
N ASP A 46 6.24 -18.99 1.75
CA ASP A 46 5.24 -19.89 2.31
C ASP A 46 4.65 -19.27 3.58
N VAL A 47 3.35 -18.96 3.55
CA VAL A 47 2.60 -18.29 4.63
C VAL A 47 1.15 -18.71 4.60
N ASP A 48 0.54 -18.85 5.77
CA ASP A 48 -0.88 -19.23 5.92
C ASP A 48 -1.80 -18.04 6.19
N THR A 49 -1.24 -16.86 6.48
CA THR A 49 -2.00 -15.65 6.84
C THR A 49 -1.29 -14.38 6.38
N VAL A 50 -2.05 -13.45 5.80
CA VAL A 50 -1.57 -12.14 5.35
C VAL A 50 -2.40 -11.04 6.00
N ILE A 51 -1.74 -10.07 6.64
CA ILE A 51 -2.37 -8.90 7.27
C ILE A 51 -1.96 -7.65 6.50
N MET A 52 -2.95 -6.92 5.97
CA MET A 52 -2.70 -5.71 5.16
C MET A 52 -2.56 -4.48 6.05
N SER A 53 -1.32 -4.00 6.24
CA SER A 53 -1.00 -2.83 7.08
C SER A 53 -0.38 -1.68 6.28
N LEU A 54 -1.01 -1.31 5.16
CA LEU A 54 -0.50 -0.30 4.22
C LEU A 54 -0.84 1.16 4.59
N GLY A 55 -1.49 1.36 5.74
CA GLY A 55 -2.12 2.61 6.12
C GLY A 55 -3.58 2.69 5.66
N THR A 56 -4.29 3.70 6.16
CA THR A 56 -5.70 3.93 5.84
C THR A 56 -5.87 5.26 5.12
N SER A 57 -6.98 5.41 4.39
CA SER A 57 -7.38 6.66 3.76
C SER A 57 -8.67 7.19 4.40
N PRO A 58 -8.94 8.51 4.32
CA PRO A 58 -10.21 9.07 4.78
C PRO A 58 -11.43 8.40 4.12
N ASN A 59 -12.54 8.29 4.86
CA ASN A 59 -13.77 7.68 4.35
C ASN A 59 -14.36 8.54 3.20
N PRO A 60 -14.46 8.01 1.97
CA PRO A 60 -14.90 8.79 0.81
C PRO A 60 -16.36 9.26 0.93
N LEU A 61 -17.20 8.53 1.69
CA LEU A 61 -18.62 8.84 1.81
C LEU A 61 -18.84 10.27 2.32
N ILE A 62 -18.13 10.66 3.38
CA ILE A 62 -18.24 11.98 3.99
C ILE A 62 -18.03 13.10 2.96
N SER A 63 -16.97 13.00 2.17
CA SER A 63 -16.67 13.99 1.13
C SER A 63 -17.64 13.95 -0.06
N SER A 64 -18.25 12.80 -0.34
CA SER A 64 -19.15 12.64 -1.48
C SER A 64 -20.60 13.01 -1.19
N THR A 65 -21.04 12.92 0.07
CA THR A 65 -22.44 13.12 0.46
C THR A 65 -22.70 14.44 1.17
N THR A 66 -21.65 15.20 1.50
CA THR A 66 -21.76 16.45 2.25
C THR A 66 -21.42 17.61 1.35
N GLU A 67 -22.44 18.32 0.86
CA GLU A 67 -22.26 19.50 0.02
C GLU A 67 -21.58 20.63 0.82
N GLY A 68 -20.71 21.39 0.15
CA GLY A 68 -19.98 22.51 0.74
C GLY A 68 -18.78 22.12 1.62
N LEU A 69 -18.38 20.84 1.61
CA LEU A 69 -17.23 20.36 2.38
C LEU A 69 -15.95 20.32 1.53
N ASP A 70 -15.01 21.23 1.80
CA ASP A 70 -13.74 21.29 1.07
C ASP A 70 -12.77 20.19 1.50
N ILE A 71 -12.09 19.61 0.50
CA ILE A 71 -11.11 18.54 0.70
C ILE A 71 -9.78 18.84 0.00
N ASN A 72 -8.69 18.39 0.59
CA ASN A 72 -7.37 18.47 -0.04
C ASN A 72 -7.10 17.29 -1.00
N LYS A 73 -5.93 17.28 -1.66
CA LYS A 73 -5.53 16.21 -2.58
C LYS A 73 -5.47 14.80 -1.96
N TRP A 74 -5.38 14.71 -0.63
CA TRP A 74 -5.36 13.48 0.15
C TRP A 74 -6.74 13.09 0.71
N LYS A 75 -7.80 13.79 0.30
CA LYS A 75 -9.19 13.60 0.77
C LYS A 75 -9.42 13.91 2.25
N CYS A 76 -8.48 14.63 2.90
CA CYS A 76 -8.71 15.17 4.23
C CYS A 76 -9.52 16.46 4.14
N LEU A 77 -10.32 16.74 5.16
CA LEU A 77 -11.12 17.96 5.26
C LEU A 77 -10.20 19.17 5.42
N VAL A 78 -10.53 20.26 4.72
CA VAL A 78 -9.89 21.56 4.93
C VAL A 78 -10.53 22.20 6.17
N ALA A 79 -9.69 22.67 7.08
CA ALA A 79 -10.10 23.36 8.30
C ALA A 79 -9.12 24.49 8.59
N ASP A 80 -9.62 25.55 9.20
CA ASP A 80 -8.79 26.68 9.63
C ASP A 80 -7.90 26.24 10.81
N GLU A 81 -6.60 26.52 10.71
CA GLU A 81 -5.71 26.52 11.85
C GLU A 81 -5.94 27.85 12.56
N ASN A 82 -6.64 27.85 13.70
CA ASN A 82 -6.97 29.06 14.48
C ASN A 82 -5.86 30.12 14.52
#